data_AF-A0A965EJW2-F1
#
_entry.id   AF-A0A965EJW2-F1
#
_cell.length_a   1.000
_cell.length_b   1.000
_cell.length_c   1.000
_cell.angle_alpha   90.00
_cell.angle_beta   90.00
_cell.angle_gamma   90.00
#
_symmetry.space_group_name_H-M   'P 1'
#
loop_
_entity.id
_entity.type
_entity.pdbx_description
1 polymer ?
#
loop_
_entity_poly.entity_id
_entity_poly.type
_entity_poly.pdbx_seq_one_letter_code
_entity_poly.pdbx_strand_id
1 'polypeptide(L)'
;MRFLDSLACLVFLGCLSAAAVEPVEDETKVEFFEKLYGVDIKGVKRLEEYGDPDTFYSEIAKQVGIPELAYAAVKKKYGWDKNDADYFLAAMVKGGWDSPDWGVMVSRVPAAIKTAPTKEERIKLLKQMELKMVVIGYDGTVSFPEEKAAAAKTDKNN
;
A
#
# COMPACT_ATOMS: atom_id res chain seq x y z
N MET A 1 -53.90 -52.27 1.76
CA MET A 1 -52.92 -53.04 0.97
C MET A 1 -53.20 -52.84 -0.52
N ARG A 2 -52.46 -51.94 -1.18
CA ARG A 2 -52.08 -51.94 -2.62
C ARG A 2 -50.82 -51.06 -2.71
N PHE A 3 -49.66 -51.70 -2.71
CA PHE A 3 -48.75 -51.89 -3.85
C PHE A 3 -47.84 -50.66 -4.10
N LEU A 4 -46.55 -50.86 -3.76
CA LEU A 4 -45.40 -50.09 -4.20
C LEU A 4 -45.28 -50.20 -5.73
N ASP A 5 -44.87 -49.12 -6.39
CA ASP A 5 -44.05 -49.09 -7.61
C ASP A 5 -43.40 -47.69 -7.70
N SER A 6 -42.06 -47.59 -7.59
CA SER A 6 -41.11 -47.48 -8.72
C SER A 6 -40.87 -46.00 -9.10
N LEU A 7 -39.77 -45.38 -8.65
CA LEU A 7 -38.46 -45.28 -9.33
C LEU A 7 -38.41 -44.11 -10.34
N ALA A 8 -37.33 -43.31 -10.23
CA ALA A 8 -36.88 -42.23 -11.12
C ALA A 8 -37.74 -40.93 -11.10
N CYS A 9 -37.19 -39.73 -11.19
CA CYS A 9 -35.90 -39.31 -11.71
C CYS A 9 -35.43 -38.07 -10.96
N LEU A 10 -34.16 -38.08 -10.54
CA LEU A 10 -33.40 -36.88 -10.22
C LEU A 10 -33.46 -35.92 -11.41
N VAL A 11 -34.03 -34.73 -11.22
CA VAL A 11 -33.59 -33.54 -11.95
C VAL A 11 -33.24 -32.51 -10.89
N PHE A 12 -31.98 -32.56 -10.47
CA PHE A 12 -31.29 -31.40 -9.92
C PHE A 12 -31.38 -30.31 -10.98
N LEU A 13 -32.39 -29.44 -10.86
CA LEU A 13 -32.38 -28.16 -11.55
C LEU A 13 -31.36 -27.30 -10.84
N GLY A 14 -30.09 -27.53 -11.16
CA GLY A 14 -28.98 -26.73 -10.71
C GLY A 14 -29.24 -25.30 -11.15
N CYS A 15 -29.48 -24.42 -10.18
CA CYS A 15 -29.16 -23.01 -10.29
C CYS A 15 -27.67 -22.91 -10.60
N LEU A 16 -27.32 -23.02 -11.88
CA LEU A 16 -26.05 -22.53 -12.39
C LEU A 16 -26.16 -21.00 -12.38
N SER A 17 -26.05 -20.42 -11.19
CA SER A 17 -25.60 -19.03 -11.11
C SER A 17 -24.20 -19.06 -11.67
N ALA A 18 -24.06 -18.66 -12.93
CA ALA A 18 -22.77 -18.23 -13.45
C ALA A 18 -22.29 -17.18 -12.44
N ALA A 19 -21.34 -17.56 -11.59
CA ALA A 19 -20.55 -16.58 -10.86
C ALA A 19 -19.97 -15.72 -11.97
N ALA A 20 -20.55 -14.52 -12.14
CA ALA A 20 -19.95 -13.49 -12.96
C ALA A 20 -18.55 -13.33 -12.35
N VAL A 21 -17.54 -13.84 -13.04
CA VAL A 21 -16.16 -13.52 -12.74
C VAL A 21 -16.13 -12.02 -12.98
N GLU A 22 -16.19 -11.23 -11.92
CA GLU A 22 -16.05 -9.78 -12.04
C GLU A 22 -14.76 -9.56 -12.84
N PRO A 23 -14.78 -8.71 -13.87
CA PRO A 23 -13.57 -8.44 -14.64
C PRO A 23 -12.48 -8.07 -13.64
N VAL A 24 -11.30 -8.70 -13.76
CA VAL A 24 -10.12 -8.27 -13.01
C VAL A 24 -10.00 -6.77 -13.27
N GLU A 25 -10.31 -5.99 -12.24
CA GLU A 25 -10.39 -4.56 -12.39
C GLU A 25 -8.99 -4.04 -12.70
N ASP A 26 -8.94 -3.11 -13.64
CA ASP A 26 -7.69 -2.63 -14.18
C ASP A 26 -7.03 -1.67 -13.19
N GLU A 27 -6.03 -2.16 -12.44
CA GLU A 27 -5.29 -1.40 -11.42
C GLU A 27 -4.48 -0.22 -12.00
N THR A 28 -4.47 -0.05 -13.33
CA THR A 28 -3.88 1.13 -13.99
C THR A 28 -4.86 2.30 -14.14
N LYS A 29 -6.12 2.10 -13.74
CA LYS A 29 -7.21 3.07 -13.88
C LYS A 29 -7.52 3.76 -12.56
N VAL A 30 -7.86 5.05 -12.63
CA VAL A 30 -8.28 5.83 -11.46
C VAL A 30 -9.57 5.25 -10.86
N GLU A 31 -10.48 4.82 -11.72
CA GLU A 31 -11.80 4.27 -11.35
C GLU A 31 -11.70 3.04 -10.44
N PHE A 32 -10.65 2.24 -10.60
CA PHE A 32 -10.38 1.11 -9.70
C PHE A 32 -10.15 1.60 -8.26
N PHE A 33 -9.30 2.61 -8.09
CA PHE A 33 -8.99 3.16 -6.78
C PHE A 33 -10.17 3.93 -6.16
N GLU A 34 -10.98 4.59 -6.99
CA GLU A 34 -12.22 5.23 -6.54
C GLU A 34 -13.21 4.20 -5.98
N LYS A 35 -13.40 3.07 -6.68
CA LYS A 35 -14.25 1.97 -6.19
C LYS A 35 -13.66 1.33 -4.93
N LEU A 36 -12.35 1.11 -4.91
CA LEU A 36 -11.65 0.44 -3.81
C LEU A 36 -11.74 1.23 -2.49
N TYR A 37 -11.50 2.54 -2.54
CA TYR A 37 -11.47 3.40 -1.35
C TYR A 37 -12.76 4.19 -1.11
N GLY A 38 -13.68 4.21 -2.07
CA GLY A 38 -14.91 5.01 -1.99
C GLY A 38 -14.64 6.52 -1.99
N VAL A 39 -13.56 6.96 -2.66
CA VAL A 39 -13.12 8.35 -2.73
C VAL A 39 -13.16 8.82 -4.18
N ASP A 40 -13.64 10.05 -4.41
CA ASP A 40 -13.63 10.73 -5.72
C ASP A 40 -12.24 11.36 -5.96
N ILE A 41 -11.48 10.83 -6.93
CA ILE A 41 -10.09 11.21 -7.20
C ILE A 41 -10.07 12.29 -8.29
N LYS A 42 -9.56 13.48 -7.95
CA LYS A 42 -9.64 14.66 -8.83
C LYS A 42 -8.30 15.03 -9.43
N GLY A 43 -8.32 15.35 -10.73
CA GLY A 43 -7.19 15.96 -11.41
C GLY A 43 -5.99 15.03 -11.66
N VAL A 44 -6.13 13.73 -11.38
CA VAL A 44 -5.16 12.71 -11.78
C VAL A 44 -5.40 12.36 -13.25
N LYS A 45 -4.36 12.44 -14.07
CA LYS A 45 -4.42 12.06 -15.48
C LYS A 45 -4.43 10.54 -15.62
N ARG A 46 -4.59 10.05 -16.84
CA ARG A 46 -4.39 8.62 -17.09
C ARG A 46 -2.92 8.24 -16.93
N LEU A 47 -2.67 6.99 -16.58
CA LEU A 47 -1.31 6.47 -16.36
C LEU A 47 -0.37 6.77 -17.54
N GLU A 48 -0.86 6.64 -18.78
CA GLU A 48 -0.07 6.82 -20.01
C GLU A 48 0.31 8.29 -20.26
N GLU A 49 -0.34 9.24 -19.59
CA GLU A 49 -0.04 10.67 -19.71
C GLU A 49 1.11 11.11 -18.79
N TYR A 50 1.57 10.25 -17.88
CA TYR A 50 2.74 10.50 -17.05
C TYR A 50 3.99 9.93 -17.71
N GLY A 51 5.09 10.71 -17.65
CA GLY A 51 6.41 10.21 -18.07
C GLY A 51 7.01 9.19 -17.10
N ASP A 52 6.48 9.12 -15.88
CA ASP A 52 6.89 8.20 -14.82
C ASP A 52 5.64 7.60 -14.14
N PRO A 53 5.41 6.28 -14.26
CA PRO A 53 4.32 5.58 -13.59
C PRO A 53 4.25 5.80 -12.08
N ASP A 54 5.39 5.97 -11.41
CA ASP A 54 5.43 6.22 -9.95
C ASP A 54 4.69 7.52 -9.60
N THR A 55 4.62 8.49 -10.52
CA THR A 55 3.91 9.75 -10.31
C THR A 55 2.39 9.55 -10.25
N PHE A 56 1.84 8.74 -11.16
CA PHE A 56 0.41 8.39 -11.17
C PHE A 56 -0.02 7.77 -9.83
N TYR A 57 0.68 6.72 -9.42
CA TYR A 57 0.40 6.05 -8.15
C TYR A 57 0.61 6.97 -6.94
N SER A 58 1.62 7.84 -6.97
CA SER A 58 1.86 8.81 -5.91
C SER A 58 0.74 9.84 -5.77
N GLU A 59 0.12 10.28 -6.87
CA GLU A 59 -0.98 11.23 -6.82
C GLU A 59 -2.26 10.58 -6.28
N ILE A 60 -2.54 9.34 -6.68
CA ILE A 60 -3.65 8.55 -6.14
C ILE A 60 -3.45 8.30 -4.63
N ALA A 61 -2.28 7.81 -4.25
CA ALA A 61 -1.94 7.49 -2.86
C ALA A 61 -2.11 8.70 -1.92
N LYS A 62 -1.78 9.91 -2.39
CA LYS A 62 -2.00 11.15 -1.64
C LYS A 62 -3.48 11.45 -1.40
N GLN A 63 -4.35 11.22 -2.40
CA GLN A 63 -5.78 11.51 -2.27
C GLN A 63 -6.50 10.47 -1.42
N VAL A 64 -6.07 9.21 -1.46
CA VAL A 64 -6.66 8.14 -0.65
C VAL A 64 -6.02 8.00 0.74
N GLY A 65 -5.09 8.89 1.11
CA GLY A 65 -4.56 9.01 2.47
C GLY A 65 -3.50 7.97 2.87
N ILE A 66 -2.82 7.36 1.90
CA ILE A 66 -1.78 6.34 2.16
C ILE A 66 -0.60 6.91 2.96
N PRO A 67 -0.06 8.12 2.68
CA PRO A 67 1.00 8.70 3.50
C PRO A 67 0.61 8.81 4.98
N GLU A 68 -0.62 9.25 5.28
CA GLU A 68 -1.14 9.40 6.64
C GLU A 68 -1.16 8.07 7.38
N LEU A 69 -1.59 7.00 6.72
CA LEU A 69 -1.55 5.64 7.26
C LEU A 69 -0.10 5.20 7.56
N ALA A 70 0.84 5.47 6.64
CA ALA A 70 2.25 5.15 6.85
C ALA A 70 2.85 5.91 8.03
N TYR A 71 2.52 7.19 8.19
CA TYR A 71 2.95 7.99 9.33
C TYR A 71 2.37 7.47 10.66
N ALA A 72 1.09 7.09 10.68
CA ALA A 72 0.47 6.49 11.87
C ALA A 72 1.15 5.16 12.24
N ALA A 73 1.51 4.36 11.23
CA ALA A 73 2.21 3.09 11.42
C ALA A 73 3.60 3.27 12.05
N VAL A 74 4.43 4.18 11.52
CA VAL A 74 5.76 4.44 12.10
C VAL A 74 5.68 5.10 13.47
N LYS A 75 4.67 5.93 13.72
CA LYS A 75 4.42 6.49 15.06
C LYS A 75 4.13 5.39 16.07
N LYS A 76 3.22 4.48 15.74
CA LYS A 76 2.84 3.36 16.62
C LYS A 76 4.01 2.41 16.89
N LYS A 77 4.85 2.16 15.89
CA LYS A 77 5.92 1.16 15.98
C LYS A 77 7.25 1.70 16.49
N TYR A 78 7.67 2.88 16.00
CA TYR A 78 8.99 3.46 16.26
C TYR A 78 8.92 4.76 17.08
N GLY A 79 7.71 5.23 17.43
CA GLY A 79 7.54 6.48 18.18
C GLY A 79 7.80 7.74 17.37
N TRP A 80 7.88 7.66 16.04
CA TRP A 80 8.17 8.79 15.16
C TRP A 80 6.95 9.73 15.06
N ASP A 81 7.06 10.96 15.57
CA ASP A 81 6.00 11.95 15.51
C ASP A 81 6.24 12.98 14.38
N LYS A 82 5.18 13.40 13.69
CA LYS A 82 5.25 14.49 12.71
C LYS A 82 5.54 15.85 13.35
N ASN A 83 5.24 15.99 14.64
CA ASN A 83 5.41 17.22 15.42
C ASN A 83 6.73 17.25 16.22
N ASP A 84 7.63 16.30 15.97
CA ASP A 84 8.99 16.33 16.52
C ASP A 84 9.70 17.62 16.07
N ALA A 85 10.30 18.36 17.01
CA ALA A 85 11.00 19.60 16.70
C ALA A 85 12.36 19.34 16.05
N ASP A 86 12.99 18.22 16.38
CA ASP A 86 14.33 17.86 15.94
C ASP A 86 14.32 17.14 14.59
N TYR A 87 13.18 16.56 14.21
CA TYR A 87 13.02 15.78 12.98
C TYR A 87 11.72 16.10 12.25
N PHE A 88 11.75 16.03 10.92
CA PHE A 88 10.53 15.97 10.12
C PHE A 88 10.42 14.64 9.40
N LEU A 89 9.18 14.19 9.18
CA LEU A 89 8.91 12.96 8.45
C LEU A 89 8.55 13.27 6.99
N ALA A 90 9.19 12.58 6.06
CA ALA A 90 8.85 12.60 4.63
C ALA A 90 8.36 11.21 4.21
N ALA A 91 7.29 11.14 3.42
CA ALA A 91 6.80 9.90 2.86
C ALA A 91 6.97 9.94 1.34
N MET A 92 7.59 8.89 0.80
CA MET A 92 7.73 8.66 -0.63
C MET A 92 6.98 7.38 -0.97
N VAL A 93 5.94 7.51 -1.79
CA VAL A 93 5.20 6.38 -2.34
C VAL A 93 6.03 5.84 -3.49
N LYS A 94 6.36 4.54 -3.47
CA LYS A 94 7.23 3.88 -4.46
C LYS A 94 6.45 3.10 -5.53
N GLY A 95 5.12 3.20 -5.53
CA GLY A 95 4.23 2.50 -6.45
C GLY A 95 3.98 1.05 -6.03
N GLY A 96 2.78 0.54 -6.33
CA GLY A 96 2.45 -0.88 -6.27
C GLY A 96 2.87 -1.51 -7.60
N TRP A 97 3.97 -2.26 -7.57
CA TRP A 97 4.49 -2.96 -8.75
C TRP A 97 4.19 -4.44 -8.53
N ASP A 98 3.14 -4.93 -9.20
CA ASP A 98 2.71 -6.34 -9.22
C ASP A 98 2.14 -6.90 -7.89
N SER A 99 1.72 -6.04 -6.96
CA SER A 99 1.05 -6.44 -5.72
C SER A 99 -0.09 -5.49 -5.35
N PRO A 100 -1.19 -6.00 -4.73
CA PRO A 100 -2.30 -5.18 -4.24
C PRO A 100 -1.94 -4.45 -2.93
N ASP A 101 -0.81 -3.75 -2.95
CA ASP A 101 -0.27 -3.01 -1.82
C ASP A 101 0.47 -1.74 -2.25
N TRP A 102 0.64 -0.84 -1.29
CA TRP A 102 1.41 0.38 -1.41
C TRP A 102 2.73 0.23 -0.70
N GLY A 103 3.83 0.39 -1.45
CA GLY A 103 5.14 0.62 -0.87
C GLY A 103 5.32 2.09 -0.48
N VAL A 104 5.51 2.38 0.81
CA VAL A 104 5.79 3.73 1.31
C VAL A 104 7.11 3.76 2.07
N MET A 105 8.06 4.53 1.57
CA MET A 105 9.29 4.83 2.29
C MET A 105 9.06 6.06 3.17
N VAL A 106 9.13 5.87 4.48
CA VAL A 106 9.08 6.96 5.46
C VAL A 106 10.49 7.29 5.92
N SER A 107 10.89 8.54 5.72
CA SER A 107 12.17 9.09 6.12
C SER A 107 12.00 9.97 7.34
N ARG A 108 12.77 9.73 8.40
CA ARG A 108 12.93 10.64 9.54
C ARG A 108 14.20 11.45 9.32
N VAL A 109 14.03 12.74 9.05
CA VAL A 109 15.11 13.63 8.62
C VAL A 109 15.37 14.70 9.69
N PRO A 110 16.61 14.93 10.12
CA PRO A 110 16.91 16.02 11.05
C PRO A 110 16.45 17.38 10.50
N ALA A 111 15.67 18.12 11.27
CA ALA A 111 15.13 19.42 10.89
C ALA A 111 16.23 20.45 10.60
N ALA A 112 17.35 20.35 11.33
CA ALA A 112 18.54 21.20 11.16
C ALA A 112 19.12 21.19 9.74
N ILE A 113 18.79 20.18 8.90
CA ILE A 113 19.28 20.12 7.53
C ILE A 113 18.83 21.32 6.68
N LYS A 114 17.68 21.92 7.02
CA LYS A 114 17.10 23.06 6.30
C LYS A 114 17.92 24.33 6.47
N THR A 115 18.59 24.47 7.61
CA THR A 115 19.35 25.67 8.00
C THR A 115 20.86 25.43 8.02
N ALA A 116 21.33 24.25 7.64
CA ALA A 116 22.75 23.91 7.64
C ALA A 116 23.56 24.84 6.69
N PRO A 117 24.52 25.63 7.21
CA PRO A 117 25.26 26.62 6.43
C PRO A 117 26.29 26.02 5.48
N THR A 118 26.82 24.82 5.78
CA THR A 118 27.87 24.18 4.97
C THR A 118 27.41 22.85 4.37
N LYS A 119 28.09 22.44 3.29
CA LYS A 119 27.86 21.14 2.64
C LYS A 119 28.28 19.99 3.56
N GLU A 120 29.37 20.16 4.30
CA GLU A 120 29.90 19.17 5.23
C GLU A 120 28.92 18.88 6.39
N GLU A 121 28.32 19.93 6.97
CA GLU A 121 27.30 19.78 8.01
C GLU A 121 26.03 19.13 7.46
N ARG A 122 25.60 19.52 6.26
CA ARG A 122 24.47 18.88 5.58
C ARG A 122 24.70 17.39 5.36
N ILE A 123 25.91 16.98 4.94
CA ILE A 123 26.28 15.57 4.78
C ILE A 123 26.25 14.84 6.13
N LYS A 124 26.75 15.45 7.22
CA LYS A 124 26.66 14.85 8.56
C LYS A 124 25.21 14.64 9.01
N LEU A 125 24.34 15.61 8.78
CA LEU A 125 22.91 15.50 9.12
C LEU A 125 22.20 14.46 8.25
N LEU A 126 22.52 14.38 6.96
CA LEU A 126 21.97 13.34 6.07
C LEU A 126 22.31 11.92 6.54
N LYS A 127 23.47 11.70 7.15
CA LYS A 127 23.86 10.40 7.72
C LYS A 127 23.04 10.00 8.94
N GLN A 128 22.35 10.95 9.58
CA GLN A 128 21.45 10.69 10.71
C GLN A 128 20.02 10.42 10.25
N MET A 129 19.73 10.48 8.95
CA MET A 129 18.42 10.15 8.43
C MET A 129 18.13 8.66 8.63
N GLU A 130 16.97 8.38 9.18
CA GLU A 130 16.46 7.02 9.31
C GLU A 130 15.41 6.77 8.23
N LEU A 131 15.42 5.58 7.63
CA LEU A 131 14.47 5.16 6.59
C LEU A 131 13.74 3.92 7.08
N LYS A 132 12.41 3.89 6.88
CA LYS A 132 11.60 2.70 7.10
C LYS A 132 10.64 2.48 5.95
N MET A 133 10.66 1.27 5.41
CA MET A 133 9.65 0.83 4.46
C MET A 133 8.40 0.37 5.20
N VAL A 134 7.26 0.90 4.79
CA VAL A 134 5.93 0.47 5.21
C VAL A 134 5.22 -0.08 4.00
N VAL A 135 4.65 -1.27 4.12
CA VAL A 135 3.80 -1.88 3.09
C VAL A 135 2.37 -1.85 3.58
N ILE A 136 1.48 -1.26 2.79
CA ILE A 136 0.07 -1.06 3.14
C ILE A 136 -0.78 -1.77 2.08
N GLY A 137 -1.40 -2.89 2.43
CA GLY A 137 -2.33 -3.59 1.55
C GLY A 137 -3.53 -2.70 1.18
N TYR A 138 -4.16 -2.96 0.04
CA TYR A 138 -5.40 -2.28 -0.35
C TYR A 138 -6.55 -2.48 0.66
N ASP A 139 -6.49 -3.55 1.46
CA ASP A 139 -7.38 -3.81 2.59
C ASP A 139 -7.02 -3.01 3.87
N GLY A 140 -5.99 -2.18 3.81
CA GLY A 140 -5.46 -1.39 4.92
C GLY A 140 -4.54 -2.16 5.87
N THR A 141 -4.18 -3.41 5.56
CA THR A 141 -3.20 -4.16 6.36
C THR A 141 -1.82 -3.52 6.29
N VAL A 142 -1.15 -3.39 7.44
CA VAL A 142 0.15 -2.71 7.54
C VAL A 142 1.24 -3.70 7.92
N SER A 143 2.35 -3.69 7.19
CA SER A 143 3.53 -4.51 7.49
C SER A 143 4.86 -3.77 7.26
N PHE A 144 5.94 -4.34 7.80
CA PHE A 144 7.30 -3.79 7.72
C PHE A 144 8.25 -4.88 7.15
N PRO A 145 8.68 -4.79 5.88
CA PRO A 145 9.38 -5.87 5.19
C PRO A 145 10.80 -6.13 5.70
N GLU A 146 11.46 -5.14 6.32
CA GLU A 146 12.78 -5.31 6.95
C GLU A 146 12.79 -6.44 7.99
N GLU A 147 11.65 -6.74 8.62
CA GLU A 147 11.51 -7.83 9.60
C GLU A 147 11.21 -9.18 8.94
N LYS A 148 10.43 -9.21 7.84
CA LYS A 148 10.21 -10.45 7.07
C LYS A 148 11.53 -11.00 6.51
N ALA A 149 12.40 -10.12 6.02
CA ALA A 149 13.72 -10.52 5.51
C ALA A 149 14.67 -10.98 6.62
N ALA A 150 14.53 -10.46 7.85
CA ALA A 150 15.29 -10.93 9.01
C ALA A 150 14.78 -12.29 9.52
N ALA A 151 13.46 -12.47 9.65
CA ALA A 151 12.85 -13.73 10.08
C ALA A 151 13.11 -14.88 9.09
N ALA A 152 12.98 -14.64 7.78
CA ALA A 152 13.25 -15.65 6.75
C ALA A 152 14.74 -16.06 6.64
N LYS A 153 15.66 -15.27 7.20
CA LYS A 153 17.08 -15.64 7.30
C LYS A 153 17.37 -16.49 8.53
N THR A 154 16.60 -16.37 9.60
CA THR A 154 16.72 -17.19 10.80
C THR A 154 16.24 -18.62 10.55
N ASP A 155 15.18 -18.80 9.76
CA ASP A 155 14.60 -20.13 9.46
C ASP A 155 15.42 -20.95 8.44
N LYS A 156 16.34 -20.33 7.69
CA LYS A 156 17.23 -21.05 6.74
C LYS A 156 18.54 -21.54 7.36
N ASN A 157 18.80 -21.18 8.61
CA ASN A 157 20.03 -21.53 9.34
C ASN A 157 19.76 -22.51 10.50
N ASN A 158 18.58 -23.14 10.55
CA ASN A 158 18.19 -24.10 11.59
C ASN A 158 17.78 -25.44 10.98
#